data_AF-A0A848DCI9-F1
#
_entry.id   AF-A0A848DCI9-F1
#
_cell.length_a   1.000
_cell.length_b   1.000
_cell.length_c   1.000
_cell.angle_alpha   90.00
_cell.angle_beta   90.00
_cell.angle_gamma   90.00
#
_symmetry.space_group_name_H-M   'P 1'
#
loop_
_entity.id
_entity.type
_entity.pdbx_description
1 polymer ?
#
loop_
_entity_poly.entity_id
_entity_poly.type
_entity_poly.pdbx_seq_one_letter_code
_entity_poly.pdbx_strand_id
1 'polypeptide(L)' 'MVDRRFAADAEAHRRDAPRFCPRCGGGLGGAGIVTEFWEADDRRFYCWCGGCGWAGEVTPSGPGVVGHEPEH' A
#
# COMPACT_ATOMS: atom_id res chain seq x y z
N MET A 1 -2.51 19.42 21.77
CA MET A 1 -2.17 18.03 22.13
C MET A 1 -2.51 17.18 20.91
N VAL A 2 -1.53 16.53 20.27
CA VAL A 2 -1.80 15.65 19.12
C VAL A 2 -2.27 14.30 19.66
N ASP A 3 -3.39 13.77 19.16
CA ASP A 3 -3.87 12.45 19.54
C ASP A 3 -2.81 11.40 19.15
N ARG A 4 -2.42 10.55 20.11
CA ARG A 4 -1.36 9.54 19.92
C ARG A 4 -1.72 8.49 18.87
N ARG A 5 -3.02 8.22 18.65
CA ARG A 5 -3.50 7.31 17.61
C ARG A 5 -3.20 7.88 16.22
N PHE A 6 -3.54 9.16 16.01
CA PHE A 6 -3.24 9.85 14.76
C PHE A 6 -1.75 9.86 14.42
N ALA A 7 -0.88 10.05 15.43
CA ALA A 7 0.56 10.01 15.22
C ALA A 7 1.07 8.61 14.81
N ALA A 8 0.54 7.55 15.42
CA ALA A 8 0.89 6.17 15.06
C ALA A 8 0.40 5.81 13.65
N ASP A 9 -0.83 6.19 13.31
CA ASP A 9 -1.42 5.92 11.99
C ASP A 9 -0.64 6.65 10.88
N ALA A 10 -0.27 7.92 11.12
CA ALA A 10 0.54 8.69 10.18
C ALA A 10 1.93 8.08 9.95
N GLU A 11 2.57 7.54 10.99
CA GLU A 11 3.85 6.86 10.84
C GLU A 11 3.71 5.56 10.07
N ALA A 12 2.70 4.76 10.41
CA ALA A 12 2.41 3.54 9.67
C ALA A 12 2.10 3.84 8.20
N HIS A 13 1.37 4.91 7.90
CA HIS A 13 1.08 5.34 6.53
C HIS A 13 2.37 5.63 5.76
N ARG A 14 3.27 6.45 6.32
CA ARG A 14 4.55 6.81 5.69
C ARG A 14 5.43 5.59 5.39
N ARG A 15 5.39 4.59 6.27
CA ARG A 15 6.13 3.34 6.13
C ARG A 15 5.58 2.49 4.98
N ASP A 16 4.26 2.29 4.95
CA ASP A 16 3.65 1.23 4.11
C ASP A 16 3.09 1.74 2.77
N ALA A 17 2.91 3.05 2.59
CA ALA A 17 2.39 3.60 1.34
C ALA A 17 3.21 3.12 0.13
N PRO A 18 2.59 2.44 -0.85
CA PRO A 18 3.29 1.94 -2.03
C PRO A 18 4.02 3.04 -2.79
N ARG A 19 5.33 2.85 -3.02
CA ARG A 19 6.18 3.82 -3.73
C ARG A 19 6.36 3.51 -5.21
N PHE A 20 6.21 2.24 -5.58
CA PHE A 20 6.44 1.73 -6.93
C PHE A 20 5.26 0.89 -7.40
N CYS A 21 4.97 0.95 -8.71
CA CYS A 21 3.92 0.16 -9.33
C CYS A 21 4.30 -1.33 -9.36
N PRO A 22 3.46 -2.25 -8.88
CA PRO A 22 3.75 -3.69 -8.89
C PRO A 22 3.75 -4.28 -10.31
N ARG A 23 3.15 -3.59 -11.30
CA ARG A 23 3.14 -4.04 -12.70
C ARG A 23 4.38 -3.61 -13.48
N CYS A 24 4.79 -2.34 -13.40
CA CYS A 24 5.87 -1.80 -14.25
C CYS A 24 7.10 -1.33 -13.48
N GLY A 25 7.08 -1.33 -12.14
CA GLY A 25 8.17 -0.83 -11.30
C GLY A 25 8.32 0.70 -11.26
N GLY A 26 7.54 1.45 -12.05
CA GLY A 26 7.59 2.91 -12.08
C GLY A 26 7.14 3.55 -10.76
N GLY A 27 7.70 4.71 -10.42
CA GLY A 27 7.36 5.45 -9.19
C GLY A 27 5.92 5.98 -9.21
N LEU A 28 5.23 5.88 -8.06
CA LEU A 28 3.84 6.33 -7.91
C LEU A 28 3.71 7.80 -7.43
N GLY A 29 4.78 8.40 -6.88
CA GLY A 29 4.74 9.69 -6.19
C GLY A 29 4.66 10.97 -7.05
N GLY A 30 4.39 10.88 -8.36
CA GLY A 30 4.37 12.06 -9.24
C GLY A 30 3.25 12.09 -10.28
N ALA A 31 2.93 10.94 -10.88
CA ALA A 31 1.85 10.80 -11.85
C ALA A 31 0.90 9.65 -11.49
N GLY A 32 0.93 9.17 -10.24
CA GLY A 32 0.07 8.12 -9.73
C GLY A 32 -0.81 8.62 -8.60
N ILE A 33 -1.75 7.76 -8.18
CA ILE A 33 -2.56 7.96 -6.98
C ILE A 33 -2.16 6.85 -6.01
N VAL A 34 -1.99 7.21 -4.74
CA VAL A 34 -1.86 6.27 -3.63
C VAL A 34 -2.76 6.80 -2.51
N THR A 35 -3.86 6.10 -2.25
CA THR A 35 -4.83 6.50 -1.24
C THR A 35 -5.04 5.36 -0.26
N GLU A 36 -4.79 5.65 1.00
CA GLU A 36 -5.07 4.74 2.10
C GLU A 36 -6.57 4.74 2.41
N PHE A 37 -7.12 3.56 2.68
CA PHE A 37 -8.46 3.37 3.18
C PHE A 37 -8.51 2.18 4.15
N TRP A 38 -9.62 2.06 4.87
CA TRP A 38 -9.88 0.99 5.82
C TRP A 38 -11.08 0.17 5.38
N GLU A 39 -10.92 -1.15 5.41
CA GLU A 39 -12.01 -2.12 5.31
C GLU A 39 -12.12 -2.84 6.67
N ALA A 40 -13.12 -2.44 7.47
CA ALA A 40 -13.16 -2.80 8.89
C ALA A 40 -11.83 -2.42 9.60
N ASP A 41 -11.13 -3.41 10.17
CA ASP A 41 -9.85 -3.24 10.85
C ASP A 41 -8.64 -3.42 9.91
N ASP A 42 -8.86 -3.70 8.62
CA ASP A 42 -7.80 -3.93 7.64
C ASP A 42 -7.43 -2.65 6.88
N ARG A 43 -6.13 -2.37 6.83
CA ARG A 43 -5.59 -1.22 6.10
C ARG A 43 -5.24 -1.59 4.68
N ARG A 44 -5.70 -0.80 3.70
CA ARG A 44 -5.51 -1.05 2.28
C ARG A 44 -5.10 0.23 1.54
N PHE A 45 -4.47 0.06 0.38
CA PHE A 45 -4.12 1.17 -0.49
C PHE A 45 -4.74 0.97 -1.87
N TYR A 46 -5.58 1.91 -2.31
CA TYR A 46 -5.96 1.99 -3.71
C TYR A 46 -4.91 2.77 -4.47
N CYS A 47 -4.40 2.16 -5.55
CA CYS A 47 -3.29 2.70 -6.32
C CYS A 47 -3.67 2.82 -7.80
N TRP A 48 -3.20 3.90 -8.43
CA TRP A 48 -3.21 4.04 -9.88
C TRP A 48 -1.84 4.51 -10.37
N CYS A 49 -1.37 3.95 -11.48
CA CYS A 49 -0.09 4.28 -12.08
C CYS A 49 -0.28 5.05 -13.40
N GLY A 50 0.10 6.32 -13.45
CA GLY A 50 0.11 7.09 -14.70
C GLY A 50 1.17 6.67 -15.72
N GLY A 51 2.11 5.80 -15.36
CA GLY A 51 3.12 5.27 -16.28
C GLY A 51 2.61 4.12 -17.16
N CYS A 52 1.85 3.17 -16.58
CA CYS A 52 1.37 1.97 -17.30
C CYS A 52 -0.15 1.79 -17.27
N GLY A 53 -0.90 2.68 -16.61
CA GLY A 53 -2.35 2.62 -16.48
C GLY A 53 -2.88 1.57 -15.50
N TRP A 54 -2.01 0.84 -14.80
CA TRP A 54 -2.44 -0.12 -13.79
C TRP A 54 -3.21 0.57 -12.66
N ALA A 55 -4.36 0.01 -12.30
CA ALA A 55 -5.14 0.36 -11.13
C ALA A 55 -5.38 -0.89 -10.30
N GLY A 56 -5.27 -0.79 -8.98
CA GLY A 56 -5.54 -1.92 -8.10
C GLY A 56 -5.30 -1.62 -6.64
N GLU A 57 -5.68 -2.59 -5.82
CA GLU A 57 -5.50 -2.52 -4.38
C GLU A 57 -4.20 -3.21 -3.97
N VAL A 58 -3.55 -2.65 -2.97
CA VAL A 58 -2.36 -3.21 -2.32
C VAL A 58 -2.66 -3.40 -0.85
N THR A 59 -2.56 -4.66 -0.41
CA THR A 59 -2.68 -5.05 1.00
C THR A 59 -1.28 -5.16 1.60
N PRO A 60 -0.95 -4.40 2.66
CA PRO A 60 0.28 -4.59 3.41
C PRO A 60 0.30 -6.01 3.99
N SER A 61 1.34 -6.79 3.68
CA SER A 61 1.45 -8.19 4.11
C SER A 61 1.84 -8.39 5.57
N GLY A 62 1.84 -7.34 6.40
CA GLY A 62 2.41 -7.39 7.74
C GLY A 62 3.89 -7.82 7.73
N PRO A 63 4.38 -8.55 8.75
CA PRO A 63 5.79 -8.88 8.90
C PRO A 63 6.35 -9.88 7.86
N GLY A 64 5.51 -10.51 7.04
CA GLY A 64 5.97 -11.43 6.00
C GLY A 64 4.83 -11.98 5.14
N VAL A 65 5.15 -12.34 3.89
CA VAL A 65 4.23 -13.07 3.00
C VAL A 65 4.45 -14.56 3.22
N VAL A 66 3.40 -15.29 3.62
CA VAL A 66 3.42 -16.75 3.62
C VAL A 66 3.03 -17.21 2.23
N GLY A 67 4.00 -17.77 1.50
CA GLY A 67 3.73 -18.42 0.21
C GLY A 67 3.11 -19.80 0.43
N HIS A 68 2.15 -20.15 -0.42
CA HIS A 68 1.67 -21.53 -0.56
C HIS A 68 2.31 -22.12 -1.81
N GLU A 69 3.57 -22.54 -1.73
CA GLU A 69 4.14 -23.37 -2.80
C GLU A 69 3.44 -24.74 -2.75
N PRO A 70 2.90 -25.24 -3.88
CA PRO A 70 2.35 -26.59 -3.91
C PRO A 70 3.44 -27.61 -3.63
N GLU A 71 3.08 -28.69 -2.93
CA GLU A 71 3.94 -29.85 -2.79
C GLU A 71 4.24 -30.46 -4.16
N HIS A 72 5.54 -30.60 -4.46
CA HIS A 72 6.06 -31.10 -5.74
C HIS A 72 5.87 -32.62 -5.90
#